data_AF-A0A7J3TLJ6-F1
#
_entry.id   AF-A0A7J3TLJ6-F1
#
_cell.length_a   1.000
_cell.length_b   1.000
_cell.length_c   1.000
_cell.angle_alpha   90.00
_cell.angle_beta   90.00
_cell.angle_gamma   90.00
#
_symmetry.space_group_name_H-M   'P 1'
#
loop_
_entity.id
_entity.type
_entity.pdbx_description
1 polymer ?
#
loop_
_entity_poly.entity_id
_entity_poly.type
_entity_poly.pdbx_seq_one_letter_code
_entity_poly.pdbx_strand_id
1 'polypeptide(L)'
;MIKDYGMQQKDAAMFLGVTNAAVSQYLSRKRGNIDFDGMGKEEFRKSVDNIINGTPPEEEICKLCKFLIANGIIEKIERKG
;
A
#
# COMPACT_ATOMS: atom_id res chain seq x y z
N MET A 1 -3.91 -3.45 8.14
CA MET A 1 -2.63 -2.72 8.11
C MET A 1 -2.65 -1.46 8.97
N ILE A 2 -3.30 -0.34 8.62
CA ILE A 2 -3.25 0.89 9.48
C ILE A 2 -3.59 0.60 10.96
N LYS A 3 -4.69 -0.11 11.21
CA LYS A 3 -5.10 -0.50 12.57
C LYS A 3 -4.15 -1.52 13.22
N ASP A 4 -3.57 -2.41 12.42
CA ASP A 4 -2.63 -3.46 12.87
C ASP A 4 -1.36 -2.85 13.47
N TYR A 5 -0.99 -1.64 13.03
CA TYR A 5 0.13 -0.85 13.57
C TYR A 5 -0.31 0.16 14.65
N GLY A 6 -1.57 0.14 15.09
CA GLY A 6 -2.10 1.11 16.05
C GLY A 6 -2.17 2.55 15.52
N MET A 7 -2.09 2.74 14.20
CA MET A 7 -2.04 4.06 13.57
C MET A 7 -3.42 4.62 13.23
N GLN A 8 -3.49 5.94 13.12
CA GLN A 8 -4.63 6.68 12.60
C GLN A 8 -4.41 7.03 11.12
N GLN A 9 -5.48 7.40 10.41
CA GLN A 9 -5.40 7.79 8.99
C GLN A 9 -4.43 8.96 8.76
N LYS A 10 -4.35 9.89 9.73
CA LYS A 10 -3.44 11.03 9.69
C LYS A 10 -1.96 10.63 9.69
N ASP A 11 -1.62 9.54 10.37
CA ASP A 11 -0.25 9.06 10.47
C ASP A 11 0.17 8.48 9.12
N ALA A 12 -0.71 7.66 8.50
CA ALA A 12 -0.50 7.17 7.15
C ALA A 12 -0.40 8.30 6.10
N ALA A 13 -1.22 9.35 6.24
CA ALA A 13 -1.16 10.51 5.35
C ALA A 13 0.18 11.27 5.49
N MET A 14 0.66 11.43 6.73
CA MET A 14 1.95 12.04 7.03
C MET A 14 3.11 11.22 6.44
N PHE A 15 3.14 9.91 6.68
CA PHE A 15 4.19 9.04 6.13
C PHE A 15 4.23 9.09 4.60
N LEU A 16 3.07 9.04 3.95
CA LEU A 16 2.99 8.97 2.48
C LEU A 16 3.03 10.34 1.79
N GLY A 17 3.09 11.45 2.54
CA GLY A 17 3.08 12.80 1.96
C GLY A 17 1.79 13.15 1.22
N VAL A 18 0.64 12.58 1.62
CA VAL A 18 -0.67 12.80 0.97
C VAL A 18 -1.68 13.43 1.93
N THR A 19 -2.85 13.81 1.42
CA THR A 19 -3.91 14.37 2.27
C THR A 19 -4.69 13.28 3.02
N ASN A 20 -5.23 13.60 4.19
CA ASN A 20 -6.16 12.73 4.91
C ASN A 20 -7.36 12.29 4.05
N ALA A 21 -7.85 13.21 3.20
CA ALA A 21 -8.94 12.92 2.27
C ALA A 21 -8.54 11.84 1.24
N ALA A 22 -7.30 11.87 0.73
CA ALA A 22 -6.79 10.84 -0.17
C ALA A 22 -6.79 9.46 0.51
N VAL A 23 -6.30 9.36 1.75
CA VAL A 23 -6.32 8.10 2.52
C VAL A 23 -7.75 7.61 2.76
N SER A 24 -8.67 8.51 3.13
CA SER A 24 -10.09 8.17 3.36
C SER A 24 -10.77 7.61 2.10
N GLN A 25 -10.42 8.11 0.91
CA GLN A 25 -10.97 7.60 -0.36
C GLN A 25 -10.57 6.14 -0.63
N TYR A 26 -9.34 5.74 -0.29
CA TYR A 26 -8.92 4.33 -0.38
C TYR A 26 -9.58 3.46 0.69
N LEU A 27 -9.66 3.94 1.93
CA LEU A 27 -10.29 3.18 3.03
C LEU A 27 -11.80 2.97 2.84
N SER A 28 -12.48 3.94 2.24
CA SER A 28 -13.89 3.83 1.85
C SER A 28 -14.12 3.02 0.56
N ARG A 29 -13.05 2.45 -0.04
CA ARG A 29 -13.08 1.70 -1.30
C ARG A 29 -13.60 2.48 -2.50
N LYS A 30 -13.66 3.82 -2.41
CA LYS A 30 -13.99 4.69 -3.55
C LYS A 30 -12.87 4.73 -4.58
N ARG A 31 -11.66 4.33 -4.20
CA ARG A 31 -10.48 4.14 -5.04
C ARG A 31 -9.74 2.87 -4.62
N GLY A 32 -9.03 2.24 -5.56
CA GLY A 32 -8.14 1.11 -5.29
C GLY A 32 -8.84 -0.11 -4.68
N ASN A 33 -10.09 -0.39 -5.09
CA ASN A 33 -10.81 -1.60 -4.67
C ASN A 33 -10.29 -2.83 -5.43
N ILE A 34 -9.04 -3.18 -5.16
CA ILE A 34 -8.32 -4.30 -5.77
C ILE A 34 -8.03 -5.30 -4.66
N ASP A 35 -8.43 -6.55 -4.88
CA ASP A 35 -8.06 -7.66 -4.00
C ASP A 35 -6.93 -8.46 -4.67
N PHE A 36 -5.87 -8.68 -3.90
CA PHE A 36 -4.70 -9.45 -4.32
C PHE A 36 -4.81 -10.93 -3.90
N ASP A 37 -5.97 -11.37 -3.39
CA ASP A 37 -6.20 -12.73 -2.87
C ASP A 37 -5.15 -13.11 -1.80
N GLY A 38 -4.70 -12.12 -1.03
CA GLY A 38 -3.64 -12.26 -0.01
C GLY A 38 -2.20 -12.30 -0.54
N MET A 39 -1.98 -12.29 -1.87
CA MET A 39 -0.64 -12.25 -2.45
C MET A 39 0.10 -10.96 -2.07
N GLY A 40 1.38 -11.10 -1.72
CA GLY A 40 2.24 -9.97 -1.39
C GLY A 40 2.03 -9.35 -0.01
N LYS A 41 1.08 -9.84 0.81
CA LYS A 41 0.78 -9.27 2.14
C LYS A 41 2.01 -9.11 3.04
N GLU A 42 2.90 -10.11 3.05
CA GLU A 42 4.15 -10.04 3.82
C GLU A 42 5.13 -9.00 3.27
N GLU A 43 5.18 -8.81 1.95
CA GLU A 43 6.05 -7.79 1.35
C GLU A 43 5.52 -6.38 1.63
N PHE A 44 4.19 -6.18 1.59
CA PHE A 44 3.55 -4.94 2.02
C PHE A 44 3.80 -4.63 3.50
N ARG A 45 3.80 -5.64 4.39
CA ARG A 45 4.12 -5.46 5.82
C ARG A 45 5.56 -4.98 6.01
N LYS A 46 6.53 -5.67 5.39
CA LYS A 46 7.94 -5.26 5.44
C LYS A 46 8.14 -3.83 4.95
N SER A 47 7.49 -3.46 3.85
CA SER A 47 7.57 -2.09 3.33
C SER A 47 6.99 -1.06 4.31
N VAL A 48 5.88 -1.39 4.99
CA VAL A 48 5.36 -0.52 6.06
C VAL A 48 6.34 -0.41 7.23
N ASP A 49 6.92 -1.53 7.68
CA ASP A 49 7.93 -1.51 8.74
C ASP A 49 9.12 -0.62 8.36
N ASN A 50 9.61 -0.73 7.13
CA ASN A 50 10.71 0.09 6.62
C ASN A 50 10.35 1.58 6.60
N ILE A 51 9.15 1.94 6.12
CA ILE A 51 8.67 3.33 6.11
C ILE A 51 8.60 3.90 7.53
N ILE A 52 8.07 3.13 8.48
CA ILE A 52 7.98 3.53 9.89
C ILE A 52 9.37 3.73 10.49
N ASN A 53 10.34 2.90 10.09
CA ASN A 53 11.73 2.99 10.52
C ASN A 53 12.56 4.05 9.74
N GLY A 54 11.93 4.82 8.86
CA GLY A 54 12.53 5.99 8.20
C GLY A 54 12.97 5.79 6.76
N THR A 55 12.69 4.65 6.14
CA THR A 55 12.90 4.48 4.70
C THR A 55 11.92 5.38 3.92
N PRO A 56 12.37 6.12 2.89
CA PRO A 56 11.48 6.94 2.09
C PRO A 56 10.35 6.12 1.45
N PRO A 57 9.08 6.56 1.54
CA PRO A 57 7.94 5.86 0.96
C PRO A 57 8.09 5.60 -0.55
N GLU A 58 8.70 6.53 -1.28
CA GLU A 58 8.89 6.42 -2.73
C GLU A 58 9.76 5.22 -3.10
N GLU A 59 10.77 4.92 -2.29
CA GLU A 59 11.66 3.77 -2.48
C GLU A 59 10.90 2.46 -2.27
N GLU A 60 10.15 2.37 -1.17
CA GLU A 60 9.35 1.17 -0.86
C GLU A 60 8.19 0.97 -1.86
N ILE A 61 7.55 2.05 -2.31
CA ILE A 61 6.54 2.01 -3.37
C ILE A 61 7.16 1.46 -4.66
N CYS A 62 8.33 1.96 -5.07
CA CYS A 62 9.02 1.47 -6.26
C CYS A 62 9.38 -0.02 -6.15
N LYS A 63 9.86 -0.44 -4.97
CA LYS A 63 10.15 -1.85 -4.66
C LYS A 63 8.89 -2.72 -4.78
N LEU A 64 7.78 -2.29 -4.19
CA LEU A 64 6.50 -3.00 -4.27
C LEU A 64 5.99 -3.09 -5.71
N CYS A 65 6.09 -2.02 -6.51
CA CYS A 65 5.73 -2.06 -7.93
C CYS A 65 6.53 -3.13 -8.68
N LYS A 66 7.86 -3.17 -8.49
CA LYS A 66 8.73 -4.19 -9.09
C LYS A 66 8.35 -5.60 -8.65
N PHE A 67 8.06 -5.79 -7.36
CA PHE A 67 7.57 -7.06 -6.81
C PHE A 67 6.27 -7.50 -7.48
N LEU A 68 5.28 -6.61 -7.61
CA LEU A 68 3.99 -6.92 -8.23
C LEU A 68 4.13 -7.28 -9.71
N ILE A 69 5.01 -6.59 -10.44
CA ILE A 69 5.32 -6.87 -11.85
C ILE A 69 6.01 -8.24 -11.98
N ALA A 70 7.08 -8.48 -11.21
CA ALA A 70 7.85 -9.72 -11.31
C ALA A 70 7.03 -10.98 -10.97
N ASN A 71 5.99 -10.85 -10.15
CA ASN A 71 5.09 -11.94 -9.79
C ASN A 71 3.83 -12.02 -10.67
N GLY A 72 3.75 -11.22 -11.74
CA GLY A 72 2.60 -11.20 -12.65
C GLY A 72 1.29 -10.81 -11.96
N ILE A 73 1.36 -10.08 -10.85
CA ILE A 73 0.19 -9.70 -10.05
C ILE A 73 -0.56 -8.56 -10.75
N ILE A 74 0.15 -7.60 -11.34
CA ILE A 74 -0.43 -6.50 -12.13
C ILE A 74 -1.30 -7.05 -13.27
N GLU A 75 -0.79 -8.03 -14.02
CA GLU A 75 -1.49 -8.64 -15.15
C GLU A 75 -2.79 -9.35 -14.76
N LYS A 76 -2.87 -9.84 -13.52
CA LYS A 76 -4.10 -10.46 -12.98
C LYS A 76 -5.17 -9.43 -12.64
N ILE A 77 -4.77 -8.22 -12.27
CA ILE A 77 -5.67 -7.11 -11.96
C ILE A 77 -6.27 -6.56 -13.25
N GLU A 78 -5.45 -6.32 -14.28
CA GLU A 78 -5.89 -5.77 -15.56
C GLU A 78 -6.90 -6.66 -16.29
N ARG A 79 -6.85 -7.99 -16.10
CA ARG A 79 -7.82 -8.93 -16.68
C ARG A 79 -9.17 -8.99 -15.95
N LYS A 80 -9.25 -8.47 -14.72
CA LYS A 80 -10.47 -8.45 -13.90
C LYS A 80 -11.21 -7.10 -13.97
N GLY A 81 -10.62 -6.09 -14.62
CA GLY A 81 -11.17 -4.74 -14.77
C GLY A 81 -12.03 -4.54 -16.01
#